data_AF-A0A4R8DXR6-F1
#
_entry.id   AF-A0A4R8DXR6-F1
#
_cell.length_a   1.000
_cell.length_b   1.000
_cell.length_c   1.000
_cell.angle_alpha   90.00
_cell.angle_beta   90.00
_cell.angle_gamma   90.00
#
_symmetry.space_group_name_H-M   'P 1'
#
loop_
_entity.id
_entity.type
_entity.pdbx_description
1 polymer ?
#
loop_
_entity_poly.entity_id
_entity_poly.type
_entity_poly.pdbx_seq_one_letter_code
_entity_poly.pdbx_strand_id
1 'polypeptide(L)'
;MLVNHIALVSLSKNITPAELAQASAALQKQVLRDLGPIWGISASVDSFPDLKSVPLGYWPIIITENMKDPSSEGYHNDHHNQPYALVKADNSWQMTCSHEMCEMLVDPYGNRLEAAGSLDPKQGKVHYLVEVCDPCEDASYAYSINGILVCDFYTPNFFDPQVAPGVRYSFTGAITKPCEVLKNGYLSWQDPVSRGWYQQTRFNDAPLIKPLAGMMNSGQSLRSQVDRLTRNPNQQKAYTVAARKYKNIQKGVEEASLYHSETWRRVISKYVTPGSNLTEGPIQSPAEVRVTFSGGSSAEDFVHIALKDDQGRVVSTGTIDRVHPGPVHFDNAPAGYEIATTGFSKGKATIVISGAKQEGKFGPGFFNPSFYC
;
A
#
# COMPACT_ATOMS: atom_id res chain seq x y z
N MET A 1 -15.62 24.53 -2.94
CA MET A 1 -14.24 24.38 -2.44
C MET A 1 -13.36 24.03 -3.62
N LEU A 2 -12.18 24.65 -3.75
CA LEU A 2 -11.21 24.26 -4.77
C LEU A 2 -10.64 22.89 -4.40
N VAL A 3 -10.36 22.06 -5.40
CA VAL A 3 -9.76 20.73 -5.21
C VAL A 3 -8.25 20.93 -5.13
N ASN A 4 -7.63 20.42 -4.07
CA ASN A 4 -6.17 20.33 -3.97
C ASN A 4 -5.69 19.11 -4.76
N HIS A 5 -4.57 19.19 -5.44
CA HIS A 5 -4.05 18.09 -6.24
C HIS A 5 -2.72 17.62 -5.67
N ILE A 6 -2.63 16.37 -5.21
CA ILE A 6 -1.41 15.78 -4.67
C ILE A 6 -0.75 14.92 -5.74
N ALA A 7 0.56 15.12 -5.95
CA ALA A 7 1.36 14.29 -6.84
C ALA A 7 2.27 13.38 -6.01
N LEU A 8 2.17 12.07 -6.22
CA LEU A 8 3.09 11.09 -5.62
C LEU A 8 4.18 10.74 -6.62
N VAL A 9 5.45 10.97 -6.26
CA VAL A 9 6.60 10.75 -7.16
C VAL A 9 7.73 10.06 -6.40
N SER A 10 8.25 8.96 -6.94
CA SER A 10 9.45 8.31 -6.40
C SER A 10 10.70 8.70 -7.19
N LEU A 11 11.74 9.11 -6.49
CA LEU A 11 13.11 9.22 -7.01
C LEU A 11 13.95 7.96 -6.70
N SER A 12 13.41 7.03 -5.90
CA SER A 12 14.04 5.74 -5.61
C SER A 12 13.73 4.73 -6.73
N LYS A 13 14.75 3.98 -7.13
CA LYS A 13 14.61 2.85 -8.06
C LYS A 13 14.04 1.58 -7.40
N ASN A 14 13.98 1.57 -6.07
CA ASN A 14 13.48 0.44 -5.29
C ASN A 14 11.95 0.46 -5.14
N ILE A 15 11.29 1.55 -5.53
CA ILE A 15 9.83 1.66 -5.57
C ILE A 15 9.40 1.62 -7.03
N THR A 16 8.61 0.61 -7.37
CA THR A 16 8.10 0.42 -8.73
C THR A 16 6.93 1.36 -9.03
N PRO A 17 6.66 1.68 -10.31
CA PRO A 17 5.46 2.44 -10.68
C PRO A 17 4.15 1.79 -10.22
N ALA A 18 4.10 0.45 -10.16
CA ALA A 18 2.94 -0.30 -9.68
C ALA A 18 2.70 -0.06 -8.19
N GLU A 19 3.74 -0.16 -7.35
CA GLU A 19 3.65 0.14 -5.92
C GLU A 19 3.25 1.61 -5.68
N LEU A 20 3.80 2.53 -6.48
CA LEU A 20 3.45 3.95 -6.40
C LEU A 20 1.97 4.20 -6.73
N ALA A 21 1.46 3.57 -7.78
CA ALA A 21 0.05 3.67 -8.17
C ALA A 21 -0.89 3.05 -7.13
N GLN A 22 -0.51 1.91 -6.55
CA GLN A 22 -1.27 1.28 -5.46
C GLN A 22 -1.34 2.17 -4.22
N ALA A 23 -0.21 2.79 -3.84
CA ALA A 23 -0.17 3.76 -2.74
C ALA A 23 -1.05 4.99 -3.03
N SER A 24 -0.92 5.59 -4.22
CA SER A 24 -1.79 6.69 -4.66
C SER A 24 -3.27 6.33 -4.56
N ALA A 25 -3.67 5.11 -4.96
CA ALA A 25 -5.06 4.65 -4.83
C ALA A 25 -5.54 4.49 -3.38
N ALA A 26 -4.66 4.08 -2.45
CA ALA A 26 -4.98 4.01 -1.02
C ALA A 26 -5.10 5.41 -0.40
N LEU A 27 -4.15 6.29 -0.69
CA LEU A 27 -4.13 7.69 -0.23
C LEU A 27 -5.31 8.49 -0.79
N GLN A 28 -5.68 8.30 -2.06
CA GLN A 28 -6.88 8.91 -2.66
C GLN A 28 -8.15 8.53 -1.89
N LYS A 29 -8.27 7.25 -1.48
CA LYS A 29 -9.40 6.80 -0.64
C LYS A 29 -9.35 7.42 0.74
N GLN A 30 -8.18 7.51 1.36
CA GLN A 30 -8.02 8.16 2.66
C GLN A 30 -8.49 9.61 2.62
N VAL A 31 -8.08 10.39 1.62
CA VAL A 31 -8.52 11.79 1.50
C VAL A 31 -10.02 11.87 1.26
N LEU A 32 -10.56 11.10 0.32
CA LEU A 32 -11.96 11.22 -0.09
C LEU A 32 -12.94 10.72 0.97
N ARG A 33 -12.63 9.59 1.61
CA ARG A 33 -13.53 8.90 2.54
C ARG A 33 -13.31 9.33 3.99
N ASP A 34 -12.06 9.58 4.38
CA ASP A 34 -11.67 9.68 5.79
C ASP A 34 -11.37 11.12 6.19
N LEU A 35 -10.36 11.75 5.58
CA LEU A 35 -9.89 13.09 5.97
C LEU A 35 -10.86 14.19 5.51
N GLY A 36 -11.26 14.13 4.23
CA GLY A 36 -12.06 15.15 3.56
C GLY A 36 -13.37 15.49 4.27
N PRO A 37 -14.23 14.49 4.59
CA PRO A 37 -15.48 14.74 5.29
C PRO A 37 -15.32 15.32 6.71
N ILE A 38 -14.20 15.05 7.38
CA ILE A 38 -13.95 15.49 8.76
C ILE A 38 -13.39 16.92 8.79
N TRP A 39 -12.46 17.23 7.89
CA TRP A 39 -11.75 18.51 7.85
C TRP A 39 -12.27 19.49 6.81
N GLY A 40 -13.29 19.12 6.04
CA GLY A 40 -13.84 19.96 4.97
C GLY A 40 -12.84 20.14 3.81
N ILE A 41 -12.11 19.08 3.47
CA ILE A 41 -11.05 19.10 2.45
C ILE A 41 -11.53 18.34 1.21
N SER A 42 -11.18 18.85 0.02
CA SER A 42 -11.34 18.14 -1.25
C SER A 42 -9.99 18.02 -1.92
N ALA A 43 -9.52 16.81 -2.19
CA ALA A 43 -8.27 16.61 -2.92
C ALA A 43 -8.28 15.37 -3.84
N SER A 44 -7.40 15.39 -4.84
CA SER A 44 -7.00 14.20 -5.60
C SER A 44 -5.57 13.77 -5.24
N VAL A 45 -5.26 12.49 -5.43
CA VAL A 45 -3.91 11.93 -5.26
C VAL A 45 -3.58 11.08 -6.48
N ASP A 46 -2.62 11.55 -7.27
CA ASP A 46 -2.21 10.91 -8.52
C ASP A 46 -0.73 10.53 -8.46
N SER A 47 -0.38 9.33 -8.94
CA SER A 47 1.03 8.91 -9.09
C SER A 47 1.59 9.36 -10.43
N PHE A 48 2.81 9.90 -10.44
CA PHE A 48 3.52 10.26 -11.66
C PHE A 48 4.85 9.52 -11.77
N PRO A 49 5.28 9.16 -13.00
CA PRO A 49 6.52 8.40 -13.20
C PRO A 49 7.79 9.19 -12.82
N ASP A 50 7.72 10.52 -12.87
CA ASP A 50 8.83 11.42 -12.55
C ASP A 50 8.34 12.87 -12.33
N LEU A 51 9.21 13.74 -11.81
CA LEU A 51 8.88 15.14 -11.50
C LEU A 51 8.52 15.97 -12.75
N LYS A 52 9.08 15.66 -13.93
CA LYS A 52 8.77 16.40 -15.16
C LYS A 52 7.35 16.12 -15.68
N SER A 53 6.75 15.03 -15.22
CA SER A 53 5.38 14.64 -15.58
C SER A 53 4.33 15.26 -14.65
N VAL A 54 4.73 15.91 -13.56
CA VAL A 54 3.81 16.54 -12.59
C VAL A 54 3.24 17.83 -13.20
N PRO A 55 1.91 17.96 -13.35
CA PRO A 55 1.29 19.18 -13.85
C PRO A 55 1.46 20.35 -12.88
N LEU A 56 1.46 21.58 -13.43
CA LEU A 56 1.41 22.79 -12.61
C LEU A 56 0.16 22.79 -11.72
N GLY A 57 0.33 23.18 -10.46
CA GLY A 57 -0.74 23.24 -9.46
C GLY A 57 -0.86 21.97 -8.59
N TYR A 58 -0.09 20.93 -8.86
CA TYR A 58 0.03 19.78 -7.96
C TYR A 58 1.04 20.05 -6.84
N TRP A 59 0.71 19.60 -5.63
CA TRP A 59 1.60 19.59 -4.47
C TRP A 59 2.32 18.24 -4.42
N PRO A 60 3.65 18.20 -4.62
CA PRO A 60 4.35 16.94 -4.73
C PRO A 60 4.72 16.37 -3.35
N ILE A 61 4.47 15.08 -3.17
CA ILE A 61 5.09 14.23 -2.15
C ILE A 61 6.16 13.40 -2.87
N ILE A 62 7.42 13.66 -2.53
CA ILE A 62 8.59 13.14 -3.25
C ILE A 62 9.28 12.11 -2.36
N ILE A 63 9.27 10.84 -2.79
CA ILE A 63 9.96 9.76 -2.10
C ILE A 63 11.43 9.70 -2.55
N THR A 64 12.38 9.74 -1.61
CA THR A 64 13.82 9.78 -1.89
C THR A 64 14.64 8.99 -0.86
N GLU A 65 15.76 8.42 -1.29
CA GLU A 65 16.70 7.71 -0.39
C GLU A 65 17.63 8.67 0.37
N ASN A 66 17.90 9.85 -0.21
CA ASN A 66 18.95 10.75 0.24
C ASN A 66 18.36 12.03 0.86
N MET A 67 17.76 11.88 2.04
CA MET A 67 17.34 13.02 2.87
C MET A 67 18.58 13.72 3.45
N LYS A 68 18.61 15.06 3.40
CA LYS A 68 19.72 15.84 3.99
C LYS A 68 19.81 15.67 5.51
N ASP A 69 18.67 15.59 6.18
CA ASP A 69 18.60 15.10 7.55
C ASP A 69 18.21 13.62 7.50
N PRO A 70 19.14 12.68 7.74
CA PRO A 70 18.85 11.25 7.69
C PRO A 70 17.94 10.79 8.85
N SER A 71 17.73 11.63 9.87
CA SER A 71 16.86 11.35 11.02
C SER A 71 15.40 11.77 10.82
N SER A 72 15.09 12.48 9.73
CA SER A 72 13.73 12.80 9.32
C SER A 72 13.20 11.69 8.42
N GLU A 73 12.06 11.11 8.79
CA GLU A 73 11.37 10.12 7.95
C GLU A 73 10.49 10.80 6.90
N GLY A 74 9.88 11.93 7.26
CA GLY A 74 9.14 12.83 6.39
C GLY A 74 9.39 14.29 6.75
N TYR A 75 9.13 15.19 5.81
CA TYR A 75 9.28 16.63 5.99
C TYR A 75 8.33 17.39 5.06
N HIS A 76 7.48 18.22 5.63
CA HIS A 76 6.56 19.11 4.92
C HIS A 76 7.04 20.56 4.96
N ASN A 77 7.12 21.19 3.80
CA ASN A 77 7.37 22.63 3.69
C ASN A 77 6.63 23.22 2.47
N ASP A 78 6.82 24.50 2.21
CA ASP A 78 6.38 25.14 0.99
C ASP A 78 7.55 25.82 0.25
N HIS A 79 7.36 26.00 -1.06
CA HIS A 79 8.23 26.84 -1.86
C HIS A 79 7.38 27.77 -2.73
N HIS A 80 7.55 29.09 -2.56
CA HIS A 80 6.70 30.09 -3.20
C HIS A 80 5.20 29.86 -2.94
N ASN A 81 4.84 29.48 -1.70
CA ASN A 81 3.47 29.14 -1.30
C ASN A 81 2.88 27.92 -2.04
N GLN A 82 3.73 27.03 -2.56
CA GLN A 82 3.35 25.71 -3.05
C GLN A 82 3.82 24.64 -2.05
N PRO A 83 2.89 23.99 -1.33
CA PRO A 83 3.22 22.90 -0.43
C PRO A 83 3.90 21.74 -1.15
N TYR A 84 4.87 21.12 -0.48
CA TYR A 84 5.48 19.86 -0.89
C TYR A 84 5.92 19.06 0.34
N ALA A 85 6.09 17.76 0.17
CA ALA A 85 6.75 16.92 1.16
C ALA A 85 7.87 16.09 0.57
N LEU A 86 8.85 15.79 1.40
CA LEU A 86 9.88 14.80 1.13
C LEU A 86 9.67 13.62 2.07
N VAL A 87 9.71 12.40 1.54
CA VAL A 87 9.53 11.16 2.29
C VAL A 87 10.71 10.26 2.04
N LYS A 88 11.23 9.65 3.09
CA LYS A 88 12.32 8.68 2.98
C LYS A 88 11.85 7.37 2.34
N ALA A 89 12.64 6.86 1.41
CA ALA A 89 12.39 5.59 0.74
C ALA A 89 12.81 4.40 1.63
N ASP A 90 11.97 4.02 2.58
CA ASP A 90 12.16 2.83 3.42
C ASP A 90 10.92 1.92 3.45
N ASN A 91 10.90 0.88 4.28
CA ASN A 91 9.79 -0.09 4.31
C ASN A 91 8.44 0.50 4.81
N SER A 92 8.42 1.75 5.26
CA SER A 92 7.25 2.45 5.78
C SER A 92 6.88 3.69 4.97
N TRP A 93 7.50 3.90 3.81
CA TRP A 93 7.31 5.09 2.98
C TRP A 93 5.84 5.40 2.69
N GLN A 94 4.97 4.38 2.54
CA GLN A 94 3.54 4.61 2.29
C GLN A 94 2.84 5.29 3.48
N MET A 95 3.19 4.87 4.70
CA MET A 95 2.59 5.43 5.91
C MET A 95 3.10 6.83 6.18
N THR A 96 4.38 7.10 5.91
CA THR A 96 4.93 8.45 5.96
C THR A 96 4.29 9.34 4.89
N CYS A 97 4.07 8.85 3.66
CA CYS A 97 3.32 9.60 2.64
C CYS A 97 1.90 9.94 3.10
N SER A 98 1.20 9.02 3.78
CA SER A 98 -0.09 9.29 4.40
C SER A 98 -0.01 10.40 5.45
N HIS A 99 1.00 10.34 6.30
CA HIS A 99 1.23 11.34 7.35
C HIS A 99 1.42 12.73 6.74
N GLU A 100 2.40 12.88 5.86
CA GLU A 100 2.70 14.15 5.20
C GLU A 100 1.51 14.69 4.41
N MET A 101 0.78 13.81 3.71
CA MET A 101 -0.41 14.19 2.97
C MET A 101 -1.49 14.78 3.88
N CYS A 102 -1.76 14.15 5.04
CA CYS A 102 -2.78 14.65 5.97
C CYS A 102 -2.39 16.01 6.54
N GLU A 103 -1.12 16.18 6.95
CA GLU A 103 -0.59 17.45 7.45
C GLU A 103 -0.62 18.55 6.40
N MET A 104 -0.15 18.25 5.19
CA MET A 104 -0.18 19.17 4.04
C MET A 104 -1.59 19.63 3.69
N LEU A 105 -2.57 18.74 3.77
CA LEU A 105 -3.94 19.07 3.40
C LEU A 105 -4.65 19.89 4.48
N VAL A 106 -4.36 19.66 5.77
CA VAL A 106 -5.01 20.37 6.88
C VAL A 106 -4.36 21.73 7.20
N ASP A 107 -3.03 21.81 7.06
CA ASP A 107 -2.28 23.05 7.25
C ASP A 107 -1.16 23.16 6.21
N PRO A 108 -1.50 23.58 4.97
CA PRO A 108 -0.58 23.59 3.83
C PRO A 108 0.73 24.35 4.02
N TYR A 109 0.75 25.34 4.90
CA TYR A 109 1.91 26.21 5.13
C TYR A 109 2.62 25.93 6.47
N GLY A 110 2.16 24.95 7.25
CA GLY A 110 2.78 24.59 8.53
C GLY A 110 2.76 25.70 9.57
N ASN A 111 1.73 26.55 9.54
CA ASN A 111 1.63 27.73 10.40
C ASN A 111 0.26 27.88 11.07
N ARG A 112 -0.65 26.90 10.90
CA ARG A 112 -1.99 26.98 11.46
C ARG A 112 -1.93 26.80 12.97
N LEU A 113 -2.55 27.73 13.67
CA LEU A 113 -2.68 27.72 15.12
C LEU A 113 -4.14 27.55 15.53
N GLU A 114 -4.38 26.76 16.56
CA GLU A 114 -5.71 26.60 17.18
C GLU A 114 -5.65 26.93 18.67
N ALA A 115 -6.62 27.72 19.14
CA ALA A 115 -6.64 28.19 20.53
C ALA A 115 -7.40 27.21 21.44
N ALA A 116 -6.74 26.67 22.45
CA ALA A 116 -7.37 25.79 23.44
C ALA A 116 -6.75 25.95 24.85
N GLY A 117 -7.30 25.24 25.84
CA GLY A 117 -6.71 25.22 27.19
C GLY A 117 -5.37 24.48 27.18
N SER A 118 -4.37 25.01 27.91
CA SER A 118 -3.05 24.39 27.97
C SER A 118 -3.07 23.03 28.66
N LEU A 119 -2.18 22.15 28.21
CA LEU A 119 -1.82 20.92 28.91
C LEU A 119 -0.93 21.18 30.14
N ASP A 120 -0.24 22.33 30.19
CA ASP A 120 0.46 22.77 31.40
C ASP A 120 -0.53 23.50 32.33
N PRO A 121 -0.83 22.97 33.53
CA PRO A 121 -1.78 23.59 34.46
C PRO A 121 -1.32 24.97 34.98
N LYS A 122 -0.07 25.37 34.73
CA LYS A 122 0.44 26.70 35.06
C LYS A 122 0.10 27.75 33.99
N GLN A 123 -0.44 27.33 32.86
CA GLN A 123 -0.81 28.19 31.74
C GLN A 123 -2.33 28.26 31.56
N GLY A 124 -2.79 29.32 30.90
CA GLY A 124 -4.20 29.50 30.56
C GLY A 124 -4.54 28.94 29.18
N LYS A 125 -5.17 29.75 28.33
CA LYS A 125 -5.33 29.43 26.91
C LYS A 125 -4.02 29.63 26.16
N VAL A 126 -3.74 28.73 25.22
CA VAL A 126 -2.53 28.71 24.39
C VAL A 126 -2.88 28.51 22.92
N HIS A 127 -1.91 28.72 22.03
CA HIS A 127 -2.04 28.46 20.61
C HIS A 127 -1.30 27.16 20.25
N TYR A 128 -2.04 26.09 20.01
CA TYR A 128 -1.49 24.83 19.51
C TYR A 128 -1.11 24.94 18.04
N LEU A 129 0.04 24.40 17.68
CA LEU A 129 0.36 24.15 16.27
C LEU A 129 -0.45 22.95 15.79
N VAL A 130 -1.14 23.09 14.67
CA VAL A 130 -1.98 22.03 14.11
C VAL A 130 -1.10 21.01 13.41
N GLU A 131 -0.78 19.91 14.08
CA GLU A 131 -0.10 18.75 13.50
C GLU A 131 -1.01 17.52 13.63
N VAL A 132 -1.91 17.29 12.67
CA VAL A 132 -3.03 16.34 12.79
C VAL A 132 -2.65 14.88 13.06
N CYS A 133 -1.48 14.44 12.65
CA CYS A 133 -0.99 13.08 12.75
C CYS A 133 -0.09 12.91 13.99
N ASP A 134 0.66 13.95 14.39
CA ASP A 134 1.70 13.85 15.42
C ASP A 134 1.23 13.33 16.78
N PRO A 135 0.07 13.75 17.34
CA PRO A 135 -0.39 13.22 18.62
C PRO A 135 -0.67 11.71 18.61
N CYS A 136 -0.93 11.12 17.44
CA CYS A 136 -1.24 9.70 17.26
C CYS A 136 -0.33 9.01 16.23
N GLU A 137 0.88 9.53 16.00
CA GLU A 137 1.74 9.10 14.89
C GLU A 137 2.18 7.63 14.96
N ASP A 138 2.16 7.00 16.14
CA ASP A 138 2.63 5.63 16.28
C ASP A 138 1.86 4.64 15.42
N ALA A 139 2.61 3.76 14.77
CA ALA A 139 2.07 2.78 13.85
C ALA A 139 1.11 1.75 14.48
N SER A 140 1.02 1.68 15.82
CA SER A 140 -0.01 0.90 16.51
C SER A 140 -1.42 1.50 16.42
N TYR A 141 -1.53 2.79 16.09
CA TYR A 141 -2.79 3.49 15.85
C TYR A 141 -3.14 3.60 14.36
N ALA A 142 -2.21 3.25 13.48
CA ALA A 142 -2.42 3.22 12.03
C ALA A 142 -3.49 2.19 11.62
N TYR A 143 -4.12 2.41 10.48
CA TYR A 143 -5.14 1.53 9.88
C TYR A 143 -4.81 1.23 8.42
N SER A 144 -5.50 0.27 7.81
CA SER A 144 -5.20 -0.15 6.44
C SER A 144 -6.29 0.25 5.43
N ILE A 145 -5.84 0.61 4.23
CA ILE A 145 -6.67 0.87 3.06
C ILE A 145 -6.05 0.10 1.89
N ASN A 146 -6.82 -0.78 1.24
CA ASN A 146 -6.33 -1.63 0.15
C ASN A 146 -5.06 -2.43 0.50
N GLY A 147 -4.92 -2.85 1.77
CA GLY A 147 -3.73 -3.55 2.24
C GLY A 147 -2.50 -2.67 2.51
N ILE A 148 -2.59 -1.35 2.28
CA ILE A 148 -1.55 -0.37 2.58
C ILE A 148 -1.84 0.27 3.94
N LEU A 149 -0.80 0.40 4.77
CA LEU A 149 -0.88 1.04 6.07
C LEU A 149 -0.87 2.57 5.92
N VAL A 150 -1.81 3.24 6.58
CA VAL A 150 -1.95 4.70 6.61
C VAL A 150 -2.07 5.19 8.04
N CYS A 151 -1.60 6.41 8.31
CA CYS A 151 -1.60 6.98 9.66
C CYS A 151 -3.03 7.36 10.13
N ASP A 152 -3.23 7.37 11.45
CA ASP A 152 -4.39 8.04 12.05
C ASP A 152 -4.17 9.56 12.04
N PHE A 153 -5.25 10.32 12.24
CA PHE A 153 -5.22 11.77 12.37
C PHE A 153 -6.31 12.25 13.33
N TYR A 154 -6.07 13.34 14.05
CA TYR A 154 -7.09 13.93 14.92
C TYR A 154 -8.14 14.72 14.14
N THR A 155 -9.33 14.86 14.71
CA THR A 155 -10.45 15.64 14.14
C THR A 155 -10.45 17.07 14.70
N PRO A 156 -11.22 18.02 14.13
CA PRO A 156 -11.36 19.37 14.71
C PRO A 156 -11.75 19.40 16.19
N ASN A 157 -12.48 18.39 16.67
CA ASN A 157 -12.88 18.28 18.09
C ASN A 157 -11.69 18.01 19.03
N PHE A 158 -10.49 17.71 18.51
CA PHE A 158 -9.28 17.48 19.31
C PHE A 158 -8.98 18.61 20.31
N PHE A 159 -9.40 19.84 19.98
CA PHE A 159 -9.20 21.03 20.80
C PHE A 159 -10.41 21.42 21.67
N ASP A 160 -11.43 20.55 21.77
CA ASP A 160 -12.60 20.80 22.62
C ASP A 160 -12.20 21.04 24.09
N PRO A 161 -12.96 21.86 24.84
CA PRO A 161 -12.61 22.17 26.22
C PRO A 161 -12.78 20.98 27.18
N GLN A 162 -13.58 19.99 26.81
CA GLN A 162 -13.90 18.82 27.65
C GLN A 162 -14.36 17.63 26.81
N VAL A 163 -14.35 16.45 27.42
CA VAL A 163 -14.86 15.23 26.80
C VAL A 163 -16.38 15.33 26.62
N ALA A 164 -16.87 14.92 25.44
CA ALA A 164 -18.30 14.85 25.14
C ALA A 164 -18.71 13.44 24.65
N PRO A 165 -19.84 12.88 25.14
CA PRO A 165 -20.31 11.57 24.69
C PRO A 165 -20.59 11.54 23.17
N GLY A 166 -20.12 10.50 22.51
CA GLY A 166 -20.31 10.32 21.06
C GLY A 166 -19.41 11.18 20.17
N VAL A 167 -18.53 12.01 20.76
CA VAL A 167 -17.53 12.79 20.02
C VAL A 167 -16.30 11.94 19.74
N ARG A 168 -15.81 12.04 18.52
CA ARG A 168 -14.59 11.39 18.04
C ARG A 168 -13.46 12.41 18.01
N TYR A 169 -12.30 12.07 18.58
CA TYR A 169 -11.13 12.96 18.61
C TYR A 169 -10.05 12.57 17.60
N SER A 170 -9.96 11.31 17.16
CA SER A 170 -9.18 10.88 15.99
C SER A 170 -9.98 9.99 15.06
N PHE A 171 -9.58 9.85 13.80
CA PHE A 171 -10.33 9.08 12.82
C PHE A 171 -10.59 7.64 13.29
N THR A 172 -9.59 6.96 13.83
CA THR A 172 -9.75 5.59 14.38
C THR A 172 -10.45 5.55 15.74
N GLY A 173 -10.56 6.69 16.43
CA GLY A 173 -11.05 6.79 17.80
C GLY A 173 -10.02 6.43 18.86
N ALA A 174 -8.74 6.28 18.49
CA ALA A 174 -7.65 6.02 19.43
C ALA A 174 -7.42 7.16 20.42
N ILE A 175 -7.63 8.42 19.98
CA ILE A 175 -7.65 9.58 20.88
C ILE A 175 -9.03 9.63 21.53
N THR A 176 -9.07 9.59 22.86
CA THR A 176 -10.30 9.44 23.64
C THR A 176 -10.74 10.72 24.35
N LYS A 177 -9.90 11.74 24.37
CA LYS A 177 -10.17 13.03 24.99
C LYS A 177 -9.41 14.18 24.30
N PRO A 178 -9.82 15.43 24.52
CA PRO A 178 -9.14 16.58 23.93
C PRO A 178 -7.65 16.68 24.30
N CYS A 179 -6.85 17.14 23.35
CA CYS A 179 -5.39 17.34 23.47
C CYS A 179 -4.61 16.12 23.97
N GLU A 180 -5.17 14.90 23.87
CA GLU A 180 -4.47 13.68 24.27
C GLU A 180 -3.38 13.32 23.27
N VAL A 181 -2.15 13.26 23.77
CA VAL A 181 -0.99 12.74 23.05
C VAL A 181 -0.83 11.27 23.41
N LEU A 182 -0.88 10.40 22.40
CA LEU A 182 -0.74 8.96 22.53
C LEU A 182 0.73 8.54 22.58
N LYS A 183 0.99 7.25 22.80
CA LYS A 183 2.34 6.70 22.86
C LYS A 183 3.11 7.08 21.60
N ASN A 184 4.36 7.50 21.78
CA ASN A 184 5.28 7.97 20.75
C ASN A 184 4.84 9.22 19.96
N GLY A 185 3.74 9.89 20.32
CA GLY A 185 3.38 11.17 19.72
C GLY A 185 3.93 12.39 20.45
N TYR A 186 3.65 13.56 19.90
CA TYR A 186 3.88 14.86 20.55
C TYR A 186 2.82 15.90 20.17
N LEU A 187 2.81 17.02 20.89
CA LEU A 187 1.97 18.18 20.61
C LEU A 187 2.67 19.46 21.04
N SER A 188 2.73 20.45 20.15
CA SER A 188 3.48 21.70 20.32
C SER A 188 2.54 22.90 20.46
N TRP A 189 2.87 23.88 21.30
CA TRP A 189 2.08 25.11 21.45
C TRP A 189 2.91 26.32 21.85
N GLN A 190 2.39 27.51 21.54
CA GLN A 190 2.88 28.78 22.05
C GLN A 190 2.02 29.27 23.21
N ASP A 191 2.65 29.62 24.32
CA ASP A 191 2.01 30.37 25.40
C ASP A 191 2.02 31.87 25.07
N PRO A 192 0.86 32.54 24.91
CA PRO A 192 0.81 33.96 24.56
C PRO A 192 1.33 34.87 25.68
N VAL A 193 1.38 34.42 26.94
CA VAL A 193 1.84 35.23 28.07
C VAL A 193 3.36 35.30 28.09
N SER A 194 4.04 34.16 28.13
CA SER A 194 5.51 34.11 28.09
C SER A 194 6.08 34.30 26.70
N ARG A 195 5.26 34.15 25.65
CA ARG A 195 5.65 34.03 24.23
C ARG A 195 6.58 32.84 23.97
N GLY A 196 6.72 31.95 24.94
CA GLY A 196 7.52 30.73 24.84
C GLY A 196 6.79 29.64 24.08
N TRP A 197 7.56 28.81 23.39
CA TRP A 197 7.08 27.57 22.81
C TRP A 197 7.30 26.42 23.79
N TYR A 198 6.34 25.51 23.81
CA TYR A 198 6.30 24.34 24.68
C TYR A 198 5.87 23.13 23.87
N GLN A 199 6.23 21.94 24.36
CA GLN A 199 5.85 20.69 23.74
C GLN A 199 5.61 19.63 24.81
N GLN A 200 4.57 18.84 24.61
CA GLN A 200 4.37 17.57 25.30
C GLN A 200 4.85 16.44 24.41
N THR A 201 5.72 15.56 24.89
CA THR A 201 6.08 14.32 24.18
C THR A 201 5.66 13.09 24.98
N ARG A 202 5.43 11.98 24.25
CA ARG A 202 5.11 10.65 24.78
C ARG A 202 6.10 9.59 24.29
N PHE A 203 7.36 9.98 24.09
CA PHE A 203 8.43 9.08 23.63
C PHE A 203 8.89 8.08 24.71
N ASN A 204 8.49 8.31 25.96
CA ASN A 204 8.68 7.39 27.08
C ASN A 204 7.29 7.07 27.69
N ASP A 205 7.24 6.18 28.68
CA ASP A 205 5.98 5.75 29.31
C ASP A 205 5.17 6.91 29.90
N ALA A 206 5.84 7.93 30.44
CA ALA A 206 5.22 9.12 31.01
C ALA A 206 5.23 10.31 30.03
N PRO A 207 4.19 11.16 30.03
CA PRO A 207 4.20 12.39 29.24
C PRO A 207 5.22 13.37 29.81
N LEU A 208 5.94 14.07 28.94
CA LEU A 208 6.90 15.09 29.32
C LEU A 208 6.55 16.42 28.67
N ILE A 209 6.18 17.41 29.48
CA ILE A 209 6.04 18.80 29.05
C ILE A 209 7.36 19.52 29.27
N LYS A 210 7.88 20.17 28.23
CA LYS A 210 9.11 20.96 28.29
C LYS A 210 9.02 22.21 27.40
N PRO A 211 9.77 23.27 27.70
CA PRO A 211 10.00 24.34 26.73
C PRO A 211 10.63 23.80 25.45
N LEU A 212 10.12 24.23 24.29
CA LEU A 212 10.69 23.94 22.98
C LEU A 212 11.64 25.07 22.58
N ALA A 213 12.84 25.03 23.16
CA ALA A 213 13.87 26.02 22.88
C ALA A 213 14.36 25.94 21.42
N GLY A 214 14.70 27.10 20.83
CA GLY A 214 15.24 27.16 19.47
C GLY A 214 14.18 27.36 18.37
N MET A 215 12.92 27.58 18.75
CA MET A 215 11.93 28.24 17.88
C MET A 215 12.39 29.69 17.64
N MET A 216 12.38 30.12 16.39
CA MET A 216 12.89 31.40 15.92
C MET A 216 11.84 32.10 15.06
N ASN A 217 11.91 33.44 14.98
CA ASN A 217 11.23 34.17 13.90
C ASN A 217 12.10 34.10 12.64
N SER A 218 12.32 32.88 12.13
CA SER A 218 12.93 32.64 10.82
C SER A 218 11.80 32.61 9.78
N GLY A 219 12.09 32.93 8.51
CA GLY A 219 11.09 32.80 7.43
C GLY A 219 10.67 31.35 7.12
N GLN A 220 10.93 30.41 8.03
CA GLN A 220 10.52 29.00 7.95
C GLN A 220 9.18 28.83 8.68
N SER A 221 8.34 27.91 8.18
CA SER A 221 7.10 27.56 8.86
C SER A 221 7.33 27.06 10.29
N LEU A 222 6.33 27.22 11.15
CA LEU A 222 6.37 26.74 12.53
C LEU A 222 6.59 25.22 12.57
N ARG A 223 5.92 24.46 11.71
CA ARG A 223 6.11 22.99 11.57
C ARG A 223 7.54 22.62 11.22
N SER A 224 8.10 23.25 10.18
CA SER A 224 9.50 23.02 9.77
C SER A 224 10.50 23.29 10.89
N GLN A 225 10.20 24.24 11.79
CA GLN A 225 11.01 24.48 12.98
C GLN A 225 10.79 23.41 14.06
N VAL A 226 9.56 22.96 14.28
CA VAL A 226 9.23 21.86 15.20
C VAL A 226 9.90 20.57 14.75
N ASP A 227 9.81 20.18 13.48
CA ASP A 227 10.45 18.98 12.90
C ASP A 227 11.97 18.97 13.15
N ARG A 228 12.60 20.13 12.97
CA ARG A 228 14.04 20.29 13.21
C ARG A 228 14.40 20.11 14.69
N LEU A 229 13.52 20.53 15.60
CA LEU A 229 13.75 20.52 17.04
C LEU A 229 13.28 19.22 17.71
N THR A 230 12.36 18.50 17.07
CA THR A 230 11.67 17.33 17.62
C THR A 230 12.12 16.09 16.88
N ARG A 231 12.94 15.28 17.55
CA ARG A 231 13.33 13.98 17.03
C ARG A 231 12.62 12.90 17.81
N ASN A 232 11.66 12.23 17.17
CA ASN A 232 11.02 11.06 17.74
C ASN A 232 11.93 9.83 17.57
N PRO A 233 12.56 9.32 18.65
CA PRO A 233 13.49 8.20 18.54
C PRO A 233 12.79 6.87 18.22
N ASN A 234 11.47 6.80 18.37
CA ASN A 234 10.70 5.55 18.28
C ASN A 234 9.95 5.41 16.96
N GLN A 235 9.75 6.50 16.21
CA GLN A 235 8.93 6.53 14.99
C GLN A 235 9.35 5.45 14.00
N GLN A 236 10.62 5.48 13.58
CA GLN A 236 11.11 4.56 12.56
C GLN A 236 11.02 3.08 12.97
N LYS A 237 11.30 2.80 14.25
CA LYS A 237 11.18 1.46 14.81
C LYS A 237 9.73 0.99 14.81
N ALA A 238 8.80 1.83 15.26
CA ALA A 238 7.37 1.52 15.27
C ALA A 238 6.86 1.27 13.85
N TYR A 239 7.25 2.12 12.91
CA TYR A 239 6.87 2.05 11.50
C TYR A 239 7.37 0.77 10.84
N THR A 240 8.65 0.43 11.04
CA THR A 240 9.23 -0.82 10.52
C THR A 240 8.55 -2.07 11.10
N VAL A 241 8.23 -2.07 12.40
CA VAL A 241 7.54 -3.20 13.05
C VAL A 241 6.13 -3.36 12.48
N ALA A 242 5.40 -2.26 12.31
CA ALA A 242 4.07 -2.30 11.71
C ALA A 242 4.14 -2.79 10.27
N ALA A 243 5.01 -2.23 9.41
CA ALA A 243 5.19 -2.68 8.03
C ALA A 243 5.38 -4.21 7.94
N ARG A 244 6.20 -4.79 8.83
CA ARG A 244 6.37 -6.25 8.92
C ARG A 244 5.10 -6.99 9.32
N LYS A 245 4.37 -6.49 10.33
CA LYS A 245 3.12 -7.10 10.81
C LYS A 245 2.02 -7.07 9.74
N TYR A 246 1.93 -5.97 8.99
CA TYR A 246 0.91 -5.76 7.97
C TYR A 246 1.19 -6.46 6.64
N LYS A 247 2.41 -7.00 6.45
CA LYS A 247 2.80 -7.74 5.24
C LYS A 247 1.84 -8.88 4.87
N ASN A 248 1.28 -9.58 5.86
CA ASN A 248 0.32 -10.67 5.59
C ASN A 248 -1.02 -10.15 5.06
N ILE A 249 -1.48 -8.98 5.53
CA ILE A 249 -2.71 -8.35 5.04
C ILE A 249 -2.49 -7.90 3.60
N GLN A 250 -1.36 -7.26 3.32
CA GLN A 250 -0.98 -6.86 1.97
C GLN A 250 -0.95 -8.07 1.03
N LYS A 251 -0.30 -9.17 1.44
CA LYS A 251 -0.26 -10.41 0.66
C LYS A 251 -1.66 -10.96 0.36
N GLY A 252 -2.57 -10.96 1.34
CA GLY A 252 -3.95 -11.40 1.13
C GLY A 252 -4.71 -10.53 0.11
N VAL A 253 -4.46 -9.22 0.11
CA VAL A 253 -5.02 -8.30 -0.88
C VAL A 253 -4.43 -8.54 -2.27
N GLU A 254 -3.12 -8.80 -2.37
CA GLU A 254 -2.44 -9.15 -3.62
C GLU A 254 -2.98 -10.48 -4.19
N GLU A 255 -3.13 -11.51 -3.36
CA GLU A 255 -3.71 -12.81 -3.75
C GLU A 255 -5.16 -12.65 -4.25
N ALA A 256 -5.99 -11.86 -3.56
CA ALA A 256 -7.35 -11.57 -3.99
C ALA A 256 -7.38 -10.77 -5.31
N SER A 257 -6.46 -9.81 -5.47
CA SER A 257 -6.32 -9.02 -6.69
C SER A 257 -5.89 -9.88 -7.87
N LEU A 258 -5.00 -10.85 -7.66
CA LEU A 258 -4.58 -11.81 -8.67
C LEU A 258 -5.77 -12.63 -9.17
N TYR A 259 -6.54 -13.24 -8.27
CA TYR A 259 -7.74 -14.02 -8.62
C TYR A 259 -8.80 -13.17 -9.34
N HIS A 260 -8.99 -11.93 -8.88
CA HIS A 260 -9.90 -11.01 -9.55
C HIS A 260 -9.40 -10.62 -10.95
N SER A 261 -8.09 -10.44 -11.12
CA SER A 261 -7.48 -10.16 -12.42
C SER A 261 -7.68 -11.31 -13.41
N GLU A 262 -7.58 -12.57 -12.97
CA GLU A 262 -7.82 -13.75 -13.79
C GLU A 262 -9.29 -13.85 -14.23
N THR A 263 -10.21 -13.48 -13.34
CA THR A 263 -11.63 -13.38 -13.66
C THR A 263 -11.86 -12.35 -14.77
N TRP A 264 -11.29 -11.15 -14.65
CA TRP A 264 -11.37 -10.12 -15.70
C TRP A 264 -10.71 -10.57 -17.00
N ARG A 265 -9.54 -11.21 -16.93
CA ARG A 265 -8.86 -11.76 -18.11
C ARG A 265 -9.75 -12.74 -18.87
N ARG A 266 -10.45 -13.65 -18.16
CA ARG A 266 -11.41 -14.59 -18.74
C ARG A 266 -12.63 -13.90 -19.37
N VAL A 267 -13.08 -12.78 -18.78
CA VAL A 267 -14.16 -11.97 -19.37
C VAL A 267 -13.68 -11.29 -20.65
N ILE A 268 -12.50 -10.66 -20.60
CA ILE A 268 -11.91 -9.91 -21.72
C ILE A 268 -11.56 -10.83 -22.89
N SER A 269 -11.10 -12.06 -22.64
CA SER A 269 -10.73 -13.02 -23.69
C SER A 269 -11.91 -13.43 -24.59
N LYS A 270 -13.16 -13.16 -24.18
CA LYS A 270 -14.35 -13.34 -25.03
C LYS A 270 -14.47 -12.28 -26.12
N TYR A 271 -13.83 -11.12 -25.91
CA TYR A 271 -13.98 -9.94 -26.74
C TYR A 271 -12.67 -9.49 -27.41
N VAL A 272 -11.52 -9.94 -26.89
CA VAL A 272 -10.19 -9.54 -27.36
C VAL A 272 -9.37 -10.76 -27.76
N THR A 273 -8.93 -10.79 -29.02
CA THR A 273 -8.02 -11.83 -29.52
C THR A 273 -6.64 -11.66 -28.88
N PRO A 274 -6.08 -12.72 -28.25
CA PRO A 274 -4.73 -12.70 -27.69
C PRO A 274 -3.69 -12.25 -28.72
N GLY A 275 -2.77 -11.37 -28.32
CA GLY A 275 -1.65 -10.93 -29.16
C GLY A 275 -1.90 -9.67 -30.00
N SER A 276 -3.07 -9.04 -29.91
CA SER A 276 -3.33 -7.83 -30.73
C SER A 276 -2.94 -6.50 -30.09
N ASN A 277 -2.84 -6.35 -28.75
CA ASN A 277 -2.39 -5.09 -28.09
C ASN A 277 -2.21 -5.17 -26.55
N LEU A 278 -1.94 -6.33 -25.94
CA LEU A 278 -1.79 -6.43 -24.48
C LEU A 278 -0.31 -6.59 -24.09
N THR A 279 0.18 -5.72 -23.21
CA THR A 279 1.58 -5.56 -22.79
C THR A 279 2.12 -6.69 -21.90
N GLU A 280 1.29 -7.65 -21.52
CA GLU A 280 1.73 -8.82 -20.76
C GLU A 280 1.76 -10.06 -21.65
N GLY A 281 2.86 -10.79 -21.58
CA GLY A 281 3.06 -12.06 -22.28
C GLY A 281 2.00 -13.11 -21.91
N PRO A 282 1.98 -14.25 -22.64
CA PRO A 282 0.96 -15.26 -22.49
C PRO A 282 0.76 -15.73 -21.03
N ILE A 283 -0.51 -15.86 -20.67
CA ILE A 283 -1.06 -16.10 -19.34
C ILE A 283 -0.61 -17.46 -18.78
N GLN A 284 -0.11 -17.51 -17.54
CA GLN A 284 -0.20 -18.71 -16.69
C GLN A 284 -1.56 -18.68 -15.98
N SER A 285 -2.45 -19.61 -16.29
CA SER A 285 -3.76 -19.74 -15.63
C SER A 285 -3.61 -20.63 -14.40
N PRO A 286 -4.26 -20.34 -13.26
CA PRO A 286 -4.50 -21.35 -12.24
C PRO A 286 -5.76 -22.10 -12.63
N ALA A 287 -5.66 -23.40 -12.85
CA ALA A 287 -6.83 -24.25 -13.06
C ALA A 287 -6.51 -25.66 -12.57
N GLU A 288 -7.19 -26.06 -11.51
CA GLU A 288 -7.24 -27.45 -11.05
C GLU A 288 -8.04 -28.27 -12.10
N VAL A 289 -7.47 -29.37 -12.59
CA VAL A 289 -8.06 -30.22 -13.64
C VAL A 289 -8.40 -31.59 -13.06
N ARG A 290 -9.65 -32.05 -13.26
CA ARG A 290 -10.08 -33.39 -12.83
C ARG A 290 -10.16 -34.36 -14.01
N VAL A 291 -9.36 -35.42 -13.95
CA VAL A 291 -9.33 -36.52 -14.93
C VAL A 291 -10.13 -37.71 -14.38
N THR A 292 -10.98 -38.34 -15.19
CA THR A 292 -11.70 -39.56 -14.82
C THR A 292 -11.19 -40.74 -15.64
N PHE A 293 -10.75 -41.82 -14.98
CA PHE A 293 -10.35 -43.06 -15.65
C PHE A 293 -11.57 -44.00 -15.71
N SER A 294 -11.98 -44.40 -16.92
CA SER A 294 -13.03 -45.39 -17.11
C SER A 294 -12.42 -46.71 -17.58
N GLY A 295 -12.50 -47.72 -16.70
CA GLY A 295 -12.33 -49.16 -16.95
C GLY A 295 -11.51 -49.60 -18.16
N GLY A 296 -10.23 -49.91 -17.92
CA GLY A 296 -9.47 -50.83 -18.78
C GLY A 296 -9.34 -52.17 -18.07
N SER A 297 -9.74 -53.27 -18.71
CA SER A 297 -9.51 -54.61 -18.16
C SER A 297 -8.00 -54.84 -17.99
N SER A 298 -7.59 -55.75 -17.10
CA SER A 298 -6.18 -56.09 -16.91
C SER A 298 -5.51 -56.72 -18.14
N ALA A 299 -6.27 -56.95 -19.21
CA ALA A 299 -5.81 -57.52 -20.47
C ALA A 299 -5.55 -56.47 -21.58
N GLU A 300 -5.85 -55.20 -21.33
CA GLU A 300 -5.56 -54.13 -22.31
C GLU A 300 -4.31 -53.35 -21.89
N ASP A 301 -3.35 -53.28 -22.80
CA ASP A 301 -2.09 -52.55 -22.66
C ASP A 301 -2.30 -51.03 -22.69
N PHE A 302 -3.52 -50.54 -22.91
CA PHE A 302 -3.84 -49.11 -23.05
C PHE A 302 -4.92 -48.63 -22.08
N VAL A 303 -4.80 -47.38 -21.62
CA VAL A 303 -5.79 -46.66 -20.81
C VAL A 303 -6.36 -45.50 -21.61
N HIS A 304 -7.68 -45.48 -21.80
CA HIS A 304 -8.38 -44.36 -22.43
C HIS A 304 -8.57 -43.20 -21.45
N ILE A 305 -8.33 -41.98 -21.93
CA ILE A 305 -8.44 -40.73 -21.18
C ILE A 305 -9.36 -39.78 -21.92
N ALA A 306 -10.29 -39.15 -21.19
CA ALA A 306 -11.17 -38.12 -21.72
C ALA A 306 -11.01 -36.83 -20.91
N LEU A 307 -10.75 -35.73 -21.62
CA LEU A 307 -10.81 -34.36 -21.10
C LEU A 307 -12.26 -33.89 -21.14
N LYS A 308 -12.75 -33.31 -20.04
CA LYS A 308 -14.12 -32.83 -19.91
C LYS A 308 -14.18 -31.36 -19.50
N ASP A 309 -15.20 -30.64 -19.93
CA ASP A 309 -15.50 -29.28 -19.47
C ASP A 309 -16.23 -29.26 -18.12
N ASP A 310 -16.54 -28.05 -17.63
CA ASP A 310 -17.27 -27.79 -16.38
C ASP A 310 -18.72 -28.33 -16.37
N GLN A 311 -19.24 -28.69 -17.54
CA GLN A 311 -20.54 -29.32 -17.74
C GLN A 311 -20.43 -30.85 -17.91
N GLY A 312 -19.22 -31.41 -17.79
CA GLY A 312 -18.94 -32.84 -17.89
C GLY A 312 -18.91 -33.38 -19.33
N ARG A 313 -18.91 -32.52 -20.35
CA ARG A 313 -18.88 -32.92 -21.77
C ARG A 313 -17.45 -33.20 -22.20
N VAL A 314 -17.24 -34.27 -22.98
CA VAL A 314 -15.90 -34.63 -23.48
C VAL A 314 -15.46 -33.66 -24.57
N VAL A 315 -14.32 -33.00 -24.37
CA VAL A 315 -13.74 -32.00 -25.28
C VAL A 315 -12.53 -32.52 -26.04
N SER A 316 -11.83 -33.54 -25.51
CA SER A 316 -10.74 -34.23 -26.20
C SER A 316 -10.50 -35.60 -25.55
N THR A 317 -9.83 -36.51 -26.25
CA THR A 317 -9.51 -37.86 -25.77
C THR A 317 -8.09 -38.27 -26.13
N GLY A 318 -7.50 -39.19 -25.36
CA GLY A 318 -6.18 -39.76 -25.62
C GLY A 318 -6.05 -41.17 -25.04
N THR A 319 -4.92 -41.82 -25.30
CA THR A 319 -4.60 -43.18 -24.80
C THR A 319 -3.18 -43.25 -24.24
N ILE A 320 -3.00 -43.96 -23.12
CA ILE A 320 -1.70 -44.26 -22.51
C ILE A 320 -1.39 -45.74 -22.61
N ASP A 321 -0.21 -46.08 -23.12
CA ASP A 321 0.38 -47.42 -23.02
C ASP A 321 0.88 -47.68 -21.58
N ARG A 322 0.42 -48.75 -20.96
CA ARG A 322 0.74 -49.15 -19.58
C ARG A 322 2.15 -49.74 -19.44
N VAL A 323 2.69 -50.32 -20.50
CA VAL A 323 3.98 -51.03 -20.50
C VAL A 323 5.10 -50.07 -20.90
N HIS A 324 4.85 -49.17 -21.85
CA HIS A 324 5.80 -48.15 -22.31
C HIS A 324 5.14 -46.77 -22.31
N PRO A 325 5.06 -46.09 -21.15
CA PRO A 325 4.38 -44.80 -21.05
C PRO A 325 5.15 -43.73 -21.82
N GLY A 326 4.78 -43.56 -23.09
CA GLY A 326 5.21 -42.49 -23.97
C GLY A 326 4.39 -41.21 -23.76
N PRO A 327 4.77 -40.11 -24.44
CA PRO A 327 4.01 -38.86 -24.41
C PRO A 327 2.57 -39.09 -24.88
N VAL A 328 1.59 -38.55 -24.14
CA VAL A 328 0.18 -38.54 -24.55
C VAL A 328 -0.10 -37.28 -25.33
N HIS A 329 -0.70 -37.46 -26.50
CA HIS A 329 -1.14 -36.37 -27.36
C HIS A 329 -2.66 -36.23 -27.25
N PHE A 330 -3.13 -35.03 -26.90
CA PHE A 330 -4.54 -34.68 -26.96
C PHE A 330 -4.76 -33.80 -28.20
N ASP A 331 -5.53 -34.31 -29.17
CA ASP A 331 -5.89 -33.52 -30.34
C ASP A 331 -6.87 -32.41 -29.93
N ASN A 332 -6.58 -31.17 -30.37
CA ASN A 332 -7.43 -29.98 -30.17
C ASN A 332 -7.71 -29.57 -28.70
N ALA A 333 -6.78 -29.84 -27.77
CA ALA A 333 -6.93 -29.40 -26.38
C ALA A 333 -6.79 -27.85 -26.24
N PRO A 334 -7.69 -27.17 -25.52
CA PRO A 334 -7.54 -25.76 -25.13
C PRO A 334 -6.27 -25.46 -24.30
N ALA A 335 -5.97 -24.19 -24.03
CA ALA A 335 -4.81 -23.83 -23.21
C ALA A 335 -5.11 -23.98 -21.69
N GLY A 336 -4.23 -24.66 -20.96
CA GLY A 336 -4.20 -24.78 -19.48
C GLY A 336 -4.78 -26.09 -18.94
N TYR A 337 -3.91 -27.07 -18.60
CA TYR A 337 -4.32 -28.34 -17.98
C TYR A 337 -3.28 -28.97 -17.01
N GLU A 338 -3.72 -29.88 -16.12
CA GLU A 338 -2.89 -30.67 -15.18
C GLU A 338 -3.09 -32.19 -15.39
N ILE A 339 -2.04 -32.99 -15.23
CA ILE A 339 -1.99 -34.46 -15.43
C ILE A 339 -1.45 -35.14 -14.16
N ALA A 340 -2.25 -36.02 -13.54
CA ALA A 340 -1.86 -36.78 -12.35
C ALA A 340 -1.28 -38.15 -12.71
N THR A 341 -0.14 -38.51 -12.10
CA THR A 341 0.66 -39.71 -12.38
C THR A 341 0.57 -40.78 -11.29
N THR A 342 -0.54 -40.86 -10.56
CA THR A 342 -0.74 -41.90 -9.56
C THR A 342 -0.95 -43.26 -10.22
N GLY A 343 0.06 -44.14 -10.12
CA GLY A 343 0.05 -45.49 -10.67
C GLY A 343 1.29 -45.87 -11.50
N PHE A 344 2.20 -44.93 -11.77
CA PHE A 344 3.45 -45.22 -12.48
C PHE A 344 4.54 -45.75 -11.53
N SER A 345 5.17 -46.86 -11.89
CA SER A 345 6.43 -47.32 -11.28
C SER A 345 7.57 -46.36 -11.63
N LYS A 346 8.60 -46.27 -10.75
CA LYS A 346 9.74 -45.35 -10.88
C LYS A 346 10.32 -45.34 -12.31
N GLY A 347 10.20 -44.20 -12.99
CA GLY A 347 10.72 -43.96 -14.35
C GLY A 347 10.59 -42.49 -14.75
N LYS A 348 11.17 -42.09 -15.89
CA LYS A 348 10.99 -40.75 -16.46
C LYS A 348 9.90 -40.79 -17.54
N ALA A 349 8.92 -39.90 -17.48
CA ALA A 349 7.97 -39.65 -18.55
C ALA A 349 8.01 -38.15 -18.93
N THR A 350 7.87 -37.86 -20.22
CA THR A 350 7.83 -36.49 -20.75
C THR A 350 6.48 -36.27 -21.38
N ILE A 351 5.75 -35.24 -20.95
CA ILE A 351 4.48 -34.83 -21.55
C ILE A 351 4.75 -33.62 -22.44
N VAL A 352 4.33 -33.68 -23.70
CA VAL A 352 4.50 -32.58 -24.68
C VAL A 352 3.14 -32.08 -25.13
N ILE A 353 2.82 -30.83 -24.82
CA ILE A 353 1.60 -30.15 -25.28
C ILE A 353 2.01 -29.19 -26.42
N SER A 354 1.67 -29.52 -27.66
CA SER A 354 1.93 -28.67 -28.83
C SER A 354 0.66 -27.94 -29.25
N GLY A 355 0.68 -26.60 -29.26
CA GLY A 355 -0.34 -25.78 -29.90
C GLY A 355 -0.38 -26.02 -31.41
N ALA A 356 -1.57 -25.92 -32.00
CA ALA A 356 -1.80 -26.18 -33.42
C ALA A 356 -0.90 -25.33 -34.34
N LYS A 357 -0.47 -25.96 -35.44
CA LYS A 357 0.30 -25.38 -36.55
C LYS A 357 -0.27 -24.01 -36.97
N GLN A 358 0.56 -22.98 -36.91
CA GLN A 358 0.63 -22.03 -38.03
C GLN A 358 2.02 -22.14 -38.66
N GLU A 359 2.04 -22.26 -39.98
CA GLU A 359 3.26 -22.32 -40.77
C GLU A 359 4.05 -21.01 -40.59
N GLY A 360 5.26 -21.11 -40.04
CA GLY A 360 6.25 -20.04 -40.12
C GLY A 360 6.95 -19.66 -38.81
N LYS A 361 8.16 -20.22 -38.63
CA LYS A 361 9.31 -19.73 -37.83
C LYS A 361 9.32 -20.05 -36.31
N PHE A 362 10.26 -20.94 -35.93
CA PHE A 362 10.74 -21.39 -34.60
C PHE A 362 11.03 -20.24 -33.59
N GLY A 363 11.08 -20.38 -32.25
CA GLY A 363 11.15 -21.48 -31.24
C GLY A 363 11.18 -20.84 -29.82
N PRO A 364 11.85 -21.35 -28.74
CA PRO A 364 12.15 -22.70 -28.26
C PRO A 364 11.48 -23.02 -26.89
N GLY A 365 11.52 -24.30 -26.46
CA GLY A 365 11.07 -24.75 -25.13
C GLY A 365 12.08 -24.48 -24.01
N PHE A 366 11.62 -24.56 -22.76
CA PHE A 366 12.47 -24.59 -21.57
C PHE A 366 12.06 -25.68 -20.60
N PHE A 367 13.09 -26.42 -20.17
CA PHE A 367 13.12 -27.43 -19.13
C PHE A 367 13.89 -26.81 -17.96
N ASN A 368 13.43 -26.95 -16.71
CA ASN A 368 14.30 -26.74 -15.56
C ASN A 368 14.19 -27.95 -14.61
N PRO A 369 15.25 -28.76 -14.47
CA PRO A 369 15.29 -29.88 -13.54
C PRO A 369 15.71 -29.37 -12.17
N SER A 370 14.85 -29.48 -11.17
CA SER A 370 15.29 -29.47 -9.77
C SER A 370 14.34 -30.32 -8.94
N PHE A 371 14.79 -31.55 -8.71
CA PHE A 371 14.42 -32.35 -7.55
C PHE A 371 14.76 -31.58 -6.27
N TYR A 372 13.91 -31.66 -5.24
CA TYR A 372 14.33 -32.10 -3.91
C TYR A 372 13.09 -32.61 -3.15
N CYS A 373 13.36 -33.50 -2.21
CA CYS A 373 12.45 -34.21 -1.32
C CYS A 373 11.42 -33.35 -0.60
#